data_AF-A0A853CV80-F1
#
_entry.id   AF-A0A853CV80-F1
#
_cell.length_a   1.000
_cell.length_b   1.000
_cell.length_c   1.000
_cell.angle_alpha   90.00
_cell.angle_beta   90.00
_cell.angle_gamma   90.00
#
_symmetry.space_group_name_H-M   'P 1'
#
loop_
_entity.id
_entity.type
_entity.pdbx_description
1 polymer ?
#
loop_
_entity_poly.entity_id
_entity_poly.type
_entity_poly.pdbx_seq_one_letter_code
_entity_poly.pdbx_strand_id
1 'polypeptide(L)' 'MTPELGAILGVYGGPLLETVYPNGDRVAYITTAFECRLPNTALTLESAELLETGWFTRSDVDGLVRHEWIDTVLDDTR' A
#
# COMPACT_ATOMS: atom_id res chain seq x y z
N MET A 1 3.09 5.42 -17.11
CA MET A 1 3.20 3.94 -17.15
C MET A 1 1.92 3.39 -16.52
N THR A 2 1.38 2.29 -17.06
CA THR A 2 0.07 1.76 -16.64
C THR A 2 0.25 0.31 -16.16
N PRO A 3 -0.14 -0.03 -14.92
CA PRO A 3 -0.10 -1.40 -14.44
C PRO A 3 -1.13 -2.28 -15.16
N GLU A 4 -0.81 -3.57 -15.31
CA GLU A 4 -1.82 -4.58 -15.63
C GLU A 4 -2.57 -4.94 -14.33
N LEU A 5 -3.91 -4.83 -14.33
CA LEU A 5 -4.74 -5.16 -13.18
C LEU A 5 -5.08 -6.65 -13.16
N GLY A 6 -4.92 -7.27 -12.00
CA GLY A 6 -5.38 -8.63 -11.69
C GLY A 6 -6.74 -8.61 -11.01
N ALA A 7 -6.78 -9.03 -9.75
CA ALA A 7 -8.01 -9.10 -8.95
C ALA A 7 -8.09 -8.00 -7.88
N ILE A 8 -9.30 -7.80 -7.35
CA ILE A 8 -9.47 -7.16 -6.04
C ILE A 8 -9.05 -8.19 -4.99
N LEU A 9 -8.08 -7.83 -4.16
CA LEU A 9 -7.62 -8.66 -3.05
C LEU A 9 -8.57 -8.54 -1.85
N GLY A 10 -9.04 -7.33 -1.58
CA GLY A 10 -9.96 -7.07 -0.48
C GLY A 10 -10.37 -5.60 -0.38
N VAL A 11 -11.33 -5.35 0.50
CA VAL A 11 -11.78 -4.01 0.90
C VAL A 11 -11.63 -3.89 2.42
N TYR A 12 -10.84 -2.94 2.87
CA TYR A 12 -10.39 -2.79 4.24
C TYR A 12 -10.89 -1.47 4.83
N GLY A 13 -11.23 -1.50 6.11
CA GLY A 13 -11.69 -0.32 6.85
C GLY A 13 -11.65 -0.56 8.35
N GLY A 14 -12.36 0.29 9.09
CA GLY A 14 -12.46 0.19 10.54
C GLY A 14 -11.27 0.86 11.26
N PRO A 15 -11.08 0.57 12.57
CA PRO A 15 -10.19 1.34 13.43
C PRO A 15 -8.73 1.41 12.97
N LEU A 16 -8.23 0.38 12.26
CA LEU A 16 -6.85 0.36 11.73
C LEU A 16 -6.63 1.34 10.58
N LEU A 17 -7.71 1.84 9.96
CA LEU A 17 -7.69 2.82 8.89
C LEU A 17 -8.31 4.16 9.31
N GLU A 18 -8.38 4.39 10.62
CA GLU A 18 -8.64 5.71 11.20
C GLU A 18 -7.32 6.39 11.57
N THR A 19 -7.18 7.67 11.27
CA THR A 19 -6.01 8.47 11.65
C THR A 19 -6.40 9.87 12.07
N VAL A 20 -5.57 10.45 12.94
CA VAL A 20 -5.66 11.86 13.33
C VAL A 20 -4.37 12.54 12.89
N TYR A 21 -4.50 13.48 11.95
CA TYR A 21 -3.36 14.26 11.48
C TYR A 21 -2.84 15.21 12.57
N PRO A 22 -1.58 15.66 12.48
CA PRO A 22 -1.01 16.57 13.46
C PRO A 22 -1.78 17.88 13.66
N ASN A 23 -2.56 18.31 12.67
CA ASN A 23 -3.43 19.48 12.73
C ASN A 23 -4.77 19.23 13.44
N GLY A 24 -5.05 18.00 13.89
CA GLY A 24 -6.28 17.60 14.56
C GLY A 24 -7.35 17.03 13.65
N ASP A 25 -7.14 17.03 12.32
CA ASP A 25 -8.10 16.47 11.38
C ASP A 25 -8.21 14.96 11.56
N ARG A 26 -9.44 14.46 11.61
CA ARG A 26 -9.74 13.04 11.78
C ARG A 26 -10.26 12.47 10.47
N VAL A 27 -9.65 11.39 10.00
CA VAL A 27 -10.02 10.73 8.75
C VAL A 27 -10.20 9.24 8.98
N ALA A 28 -11.19 8.67 8.30
CA ALA A 28 -11.44 7.24 8.24
C ALA A 28 -11.44 6.80 6.77
N TYR A 29 -10.69 5.75 6.45
CA TYR A 29 -10.57 5.25 5.09
C TYR A 29 -11.35 3.94 4.88
N ILE A 30 -11.89 3.80 3.67
CA ILE A 30 -12.27 2.51 3.08
C ILE A 30 -11.35 2.29 1.87
N THR A 31 -10.47 1.31 1.98
CA THR A 31 -9.39 1.08 1.02
C THR A 31 -9.64 -0.21 0.26
N THR A 32 -9.64 -0.16 -1.08
CA THR A 32 -9.69 -1.37 -1.92
C THR A 32 -8.28 -1.67 -2.43
N ALA A 33 -7.77 -2.88 -2.16
CA ALA A 33 -6.49 -3.31 -2.69
C ALA A 33 -6.68 -4.07 -4.00
N PHE A 34 -5.88 -3.72 -5.01
CA PHE A 34 -5.85 -4.38 -6.31
C PHE A 34 -4.49 -5.04 -6.51
N GLU A 35 -4.50 -6.28 -6.97
CA GLU A 35 -3.29 -6.92 -7.48
C GLU A 35 -2.90 -6.24 -8.81
N CYS A 36 -1.64 -5.82 -8.92
CA CYS A 36 -1.11 -5.14 -10.10
C CYS A 36 0.19 -5.80 -10.53
N ARG A 37 0.34 -6.08 -11.83
CA ARG A 37 1.65 -6.39 -12.41
C ARG A 37 2.21 -5.13 -13.07
N LEU A 38 3.39 -4.74 -12.62
CA LEU A 38 4.11 -3.62 -13.20
C LEU A 38 5.06 -4.15 -14.29
N PRO A 39 5.19 -3.44 -15.43
CA PRO A 39 6.17 -3.80 -16.44
C PRO A 39 7.59 -3.74 -15.86
N ASN A 40 8.47 -4.65 -16.30
CA ASN A 40 9.88 -4.69 -15.90
C ASN A 40 10.68 -3.54 -16.55
N THR A 41 10.30 -2.32 -16.21
CA THR A 41 10.89 -1.05 -16.61
C THR A 41 11.20 -0.26 -15.35
N ALA A 42 12.19 0.63 -15.40
CA ALA A 42 12.49 1.50 -14.27
C ALA A 42 11.21 2.25 -13.82
N LEU A 43 10.84 2.05 -12.55
CA LEU A 43 9.72 2.75 -11.93
C LEU A 43 10.12 4.21 -11.74
N THR A 44 9.59 5.09 -12.60
CA THR A 44 9.61 6.53 -12.33
C THR A 44 8.30 6.89 -11.65
N LEU A 45 8.29 6.85 -10.32
CA LEU A 45 7.20 7.38 -9.52
C LEU A 45 7.41 8.88 -9.29
N GLU A 46 6.32 9.61 -9.04
CA GLU A 46 6.34 11.07 -8.90
C GLU A 46 7.09 11.46 -7.62
N SER A 47 8.02 12.42 -7.73
CA SER A 47 9.00 12.73 -6.68
C SER A 47 8.51 13.73 -5.61
N ALA A 48 7.36 14.38 -5.80
CA ALA A 48 6.79 15.28 -4.82
C ALA A 48 6.06 14.54 -3.69
N GLU A 49 5.56 13.32 -3.95
CA GLU A 49 4.85 12.50 -2.96
C GLU A 49 5.72 11.39 -2.33
N LEU A 50 6.80 10.99 -3.01
CA LEU A 50 7.64 9.87 -2.61
C LEU A 50 9.10 10.27 -2.50
N LEU A 51 9.75 9.85 -1.42
CA LEU A 51 11.18 10.07 -1.20
C LEU A 51 12.04 9.00 -1.88
N GLU A 52 11.63 7.73 -1.77
CA GLU A 52 12.41 6.57 -2.20
C GLU A 52 11.48 5.42 -2.63
N THR A 53 11.97 4.53 -3.51
CA THR A 53 11.22 3.37 -4.00
C THR A 53 12.14 2.15 -4.11
N GLY A 54 11.60 0.96 -3.87
CA GLY A 54 12.37 -0.28 -3.89
C GLY A 54 11.49 -1.50 -4.08
N TRP A 55 12.10 -2.58 -4.58
CA TRP A 55 11.48 -3.90 -4.65
C TRP A 55 11.92 -4.73 -3.45
N PHE A 56 10.95 -5.34 -2.78
CA PHE A 56 11.17 -6.10 -1.55
C PHE A 56 10.54 -7.48 -1.68
N THR A 57 11.20 -8.50 -1.15
CA THR A 57 10.56 -9.80 -0.94
C THR A 57 9.56 -9.70 0.21
N ARG A 58 8.66 -10.68 0.33
CA ARG A 58 7.69 -10.71 1.42
C ARG A 58 8.36 -10.68 2.80
N SER A 59 9.48 -11.37 2.98
CA SER A 59 10.23 -11.35 4.24
C SER A 59 10.98 -10.05 4.50
N ASP A 60 11.39 -9.32 3.45
CA ASP A 60 12.07 -8.03 3.64
C ASP A 60 11.09 -6.99 4.22
N VAL A 61 9.81 -7.10 3.87
CA VAL A 61 8.77 -6.18 4.35
C VAL A 61 8.71 -6.16 5.87
N ASP A 62 8.94 -7.29 6.55
CA ASP A 62 8.90 -7.41 8.00
C ASP A 62 9.83 -6.43 8.73
N GLY A 63 10.96 -6.06 8.11
CA GLY A 63 11.90 -5.09 8.64
C GLY A 63 11.54 -3.63 8.38
N LEU A 64 10.49 -3.34 7.61
CA LEU A 64 10.11 -1.98 7.22
C LEU A 64 9.06 -1.37 8.16
N VAL A 65 9.22 -0.09 8.46
CA VAL A 65 8.19 0.71 9.13
C VAL A 65 6.99 0.83 8.19
N ARG A 66 5.84 0.35 8.65
CA ARG A 66 4.59 0.33 7.90
C ARG A 66 3.39 0.40 8.83
N HIS A 67 2.23 0.72 8.27
CA HIS A 67 0.97 0.63 9.01
C HIS A 67 0.52 -0.84 9.13
N GLU A 68 -0.04 -1.21 10.28
CA GLU A 68 -0.45 -2.60 10.59
C GLU A 68 -1.45 -3.18 9.56
N TRP A 69 -2.32 -2.34 8.97
CA TRP A 69 -3.27 -2.81 7.96
C TRP A 69 -2.61 -3.36 6.68
N ILE A 70 -1.34 -3.00 6.43
CA ILE A 70 -0.57 -3.56 5.31
C ILE A 70 -0.36 -5.06 5.49
N ASP A 71 -0.14 -5.54 6.72
CA ASP A 71 0.05 -6.97 6.98
C ASP A 71 -1.22 -7.75 6.62
N THR A 72 -2.41 -7.21 6.92
CA THR A 72 -3.68 -7.83 6.51
C THR A 72 -3.80 -7.93 4.99
N VAL A 73 -3.50 -6.85 4.26
CA VAL A 73 -3.54 -6.86 2.78
C VAL A 73 -2.60 -7.90 2.22
N LEU A 74 -1.40 -7.95 2.77
CA LEU A 74 -0.36 -8.87 2.37
C LEU A 74 -0.78 -10.32 2.69
N ASP A 75 -1.38 -10.62 3.84
CA ASP A 75 -1.81 -11.99 4.18
C ASP A 75 -2.93 -12.50 3.27
N ASP A 76 -3.71 -11.59 2.67
CA ASP A 76 -4.74 -11.92 1.67
C ASP A 76 -4.16 -12.15 0.26
N THR A 77 -2.88 -11.85 0.01
CA THR A 77 -2.20 -12.23 -1.24
C THR A 77 -1.90 -13.72 -1.21
N ARG A 78 -2.56 -14.50 -2.08
CA ARG A 78 -2.35 -15.94 -2.22
C ARG A 78 -0.99 -16.31 -2.82
#